data_AF-A0A3M6UIZ1-F1
#
_entry.id   AF-A0A3M6UIZ1-F1
#
_cell.length_a   1.000
_cell.length_b   1.000
_cell.length_c   1.000
_cell.angle_alpha   90.00
_cell.angle_beta   90.00
_cell.angle_gamma   90.00
#
_symmetry.space_group_name_H-M   'P 1'
#
loop_
_entity.id
_entity.type
_entity.pdbx_description
1 polymer ?
#
loop_
_entity_poly.entity_id
_entity_poly.type
_entity_poly.pdbx_seq_one_letter_code
_entity_poly.pdbx_strand_id
1 'polypeptide(L)' 'MFWPSNSDMSRKQTPSDFLKQIIGRPVVVKLNNGVDYRGVLACLDGYMNIALEQTEEYANGQVSK' A
#
# COMPACT_ATOMS: atom_id res chain seq x y z
N MET A 1 -1.89 -29.32 -35.83
CA MET A 1 -1.22 -28.01 -35.83
C MET A 1 -1.84 -27.22 -34.69
N PHE A 2 -1.25 -27.31 -33.49
CA PHE A 2 -1.74 -26.65 -32.28
C PHE A 2 -0.71 -25.58 -31.91
N TRP A 3 -1.08 -24.31 -32.02
CA TRP A 3 -0.26 -23.22 -31.50
C TRP A 3 -0.63 -23.01 -30.03
N PRO A 4 0.32 -23.06 -29.08
CA PRO A 4 0.05 -22.61 -27.73
C PRO A 4 -0.17 -21.10 -27.78
N SER A 5 -1.35 -20.64 -27.35
CA SER A 5 -1.61 -19.21 -27.17
C SER A 5 -0.70 -18.71 -26.06
N ASN A 6 0.36 -18.01 -26.44
CA ASN A 6 1.27 -17.34 -25.51
C ASN A 6 0.57 -16.10 -24.94
N SER A 7 -0.38 -16.31 -24.04
CA SER A 7 -0.95 -15.27 -23.20
C SER A 7 -0.12 -15.10 -21.92
N ASP A 8 1.20 -15.02 -22.06
CA ASP A 8 2.06 -14.37 -21.08
C ASP A 8 1.90 -12.84 -21.24
N MET A 9 0.66 -12.38 -21.05
CA MET A 9 0.40 -10.98 -20.77
C MET A 9 1.01 -10.76 -19.41
N SER A 10 2.17 -10.09 -19.36
CA SER A 10 2.72 -9.49 -18.16
C SER A 10 1.54 -8.85 -17.42
N ARG A 11 1.09 -9.48 -16.33
CA ARG A 11 -0.07 -9.00 -15.59
C ARG A 11 0.31 -7.60 -15.17
N LYS A 12 -0.28 -6.59 -15.82
CA LYS A 12 -0.08 -5.19 -15.46
C LYS A 12 -0.55 -5.09 -14.03
N GLN A 13 0.38 -5.14 -13.08
CA GLN A 13 0.07 -4.96 -11.66
C GLN A 13 -0.48 -3.56 -11.53
N THR A 14 -1.78 -3.46 -11.26
CA THR A 14 -2.38 -2.17 -11.00
C THR A 14 -1.96 -1.71 -9.61
N PRO A 15 -1.92 -0.40 -9.34
CA PRO A 15 -1.70 0.09 -7.99
C PRO A 15 -2.65 -0.56 -6.98
N SER A 16 -3.91 -0.79 -7.38
CA SER A 16 -4.90 -1.48 -6.57
C SER A 16 -4.54 -2.94 -6.25
N ASP A 17 -3.89 -3.66 -7.17
CA ASP A 17 -3.40 -5.02 -6.92
C ASP A 17 -2.24 -5.02 -5.92
N PHE A 18 -1.35 -4.05 -6.02
CA PHE A 18 -0.27 -3.87 -5.04
C PHE A 18 -0.82 -3.55 -3.65
N LEU A 19 -1.80 -2.64 -3.56
CA LEU A 19 -2.40 -2.24 -2.29
C LEU A 19 -3.10 -3.41 -1.58
N LYS A 20 -3.78 -4.29 -2.34
CA LYS A 20 -4.37 -5.52 -1.79
C LYS A 20 -3.33 -6.48 -1.23
N GLN A 21 -2.13 -6.53 -1.80
CA GLN A 21 -1.04 -7.42 -1.34
C GLN A 21 -0.39 -6.96 -0.03
N ILE A 22 -0.53 -5.68 0.33
CA ILE A 22 0.11 -5.11 1.52
C ILE A 22 -0.83 -4.95 2.72
N ILE A 23 -2.10 -5.34 2.59
CA ILE A 23 -3.03 -5.42 3.73
C ILE A 23 -2.47 -6.39 4.77
N GLY A 24 -2.52 -5.98 6.05
CA GLY A 24 -1.98 -6.71 7.20
C GLY A 24 -0.46 -6.63 7.34
N ARG A 25 0.23 -5.84 6.50
CA ARG A 25 1.69 -5.67 6.58
C ARG A 25 2.05 -4.33 7.20
N PRO A 26 3.21 -4.23 7.90
CA PRO A 26 3.77 -2.95 8.32
C PRO A 26 4.09 -2.08 7.10
N VAL A 27 3.63 -0.82 7.14
CA VAL A 27 3.81 0.16 6.07
C VAL A 27 4.24 1.51 6.65
N VAL A 28 4.90 2.29 5.80
CA VAL A 28 5.20 3.70 6.07
C VAL A 28 4.44 4.54 5.05
N VAL A 29 3.59 5.45 5.53
CA VAL A 29 2.78 6.34 4.72
C VAL A 29 3.27 7.75 4.92
N LYS A 30 3.83 8.34 3.87
CA LYS A 30 4.32 9.71 3.86
C LYS A 30 3.26 10.64 3.29
N LEU A 31 2.79 11.57 4.11
CA LEU A 31 1.88 12.61 3.67
C LEU A 31 2.64 13.79 3.03
N ASN A 32 1.93 14.54 2.20
CA ASN A 32 2.44 15.73 1.51
C ASN A 32 2.80 16.89 2.45
N ASN A 33 2.32 16.87 3.68
CA ASN A 33 2.63 17.84 4.73
C ASN A 33 3.93 17.51 5.50
N GLY A 34 4.64 16.43 5.14
CA GLY A 34 5.89 16.01 5.77
C GLY A 34 5.72 15.13 7.01
N VAL A 35 4.50 14.71 7.33
CA VAL A 35 4.23 13.73 8.39
C VAL A 35 4.32 12.32 7.83
N ASP A 36 5.03 11.44 8.53
CA ASP A 36 5.11 10.02 8.22
C ASP A 36 4.30 9.23 9.25
N TYR A 37 3.38 8.38 8.79
CA TYR A 37 2.67 7.43 9.63
C TYR A 37 3.27 6.04 9.44
N ARG A 38 3.56 5.35 10.55
CA ARG A 38 4.07 3.98 10.52
C ARG A 38 3.10 3.09 11.26
N GLY A 39 2.62 2.03 10.63
CA GLY A 39 1.63 1.14 11.23
C GLY A 39 1.35 -0.06 10.36
N VAL A 40 0.41 -0.89 10.78
CA VAL A 40 -0.06 -2.05 10.00
C VAL A 40 -1.24 -1.61 9.14
N LEU A 41 -1.20 -1.88 7.83
CA LEU A 41 -2.32 -1.54 6.95
C LEU A 41 -3.54 -2.41 7.26
N ALA A 42 -4.57 -1.85 7.88
CA ALA A 42 -5.77 -2.58 8.26
C ALA A 42 -6.74 -2.74 7.08
N CYS A 43 -7.01 -1.66 6.36
CA CYS A 43 -7.87 -1.70 5.18
C CYS A 43 -7.59 -0.54 4.21
N LEU A 44 -8.03 -0.73 2.97
CA LEU A 44 -8.02 0.27 1.90
C LEU A 44 -9.28 0.14 1.04
N ASP A 45 -9.83 1.28 0.59
CA ASP A 45 -10.99 1.34 -0.30
C ASP A 45 -10.62 1.69 -1.76
N GLY A 46 -11.63 1.73 -2.64
CA GLY A 46 -11.47 2.10 -4.05
C GLY A 46 -11.13 3.57 -4.30
N TYR A 47 -11.12 4.40 -3.25
CA TYR A 47 -10.71 5.81 -3.28
C TYR A 47 -9.31 6.01 -2.71
N MET A 48 -8.60 4.92 -2.37
CA MET A 48 -7.29 4.92 -1.72
C MET A 48 -7.28 5.54 -0.31
N ASN A 49 -8.43 5.59 0.36
CA ASN A 49 -8.42 5.86 1.80
C ASN A 49 -7.80 4.67 2.52
N ILE A 50 -6.96 4.93 3.52
CA ILE A 50 -6.25 3.91 4.29
C ILE A 50 -6.65 3.97 5.76
N ALA A 51 -6.74 2.82 6.40
CA ALA A 51 -6.74 2.72 7.85
C ALA A 51 -5.48 1.98 8.31
N LEU A 52 -4.81 2.54 9.32
CA LEU A 52 -3.63 1.95 9.93
C LEU A 52 -3.94 1.54 11.37
N GLU A 53 -3.47 0.37 11.77
CA GLU A 53 -3.46 -0.12 13.14
C GLU A 53 -2.06 0.04 13.76
N GLN A 54 -2.02 0.14 15.09
CA GLN A 54 -0.77 0.29 15.86
C GLN A 54 0.12 1.44 15.32
N THR A 55 -0.53 2.54 14.96
CA THR A 55 0.07 3.63 14.20
C THR A 55 0.87 4.57 15.10
N GLU A 56 2.09 4.87 14.69
CA GLU A 56 2.94 5.93 15.22
C GLU A 56 3.02 7.07 14.21
N GLU A 57 2.90 8.31 14.70
CA GLU A 57 3.02 9.52 13.91
C GLU A 57 4.43 10.11 14.08
N TYR A 58 5.08 10.42 12.96
CA TYR A 58 6.38 11.07 12.93
C TYR A 58 6.29 12.43 12.22
N ALA A 59 6.58 13.51 12.95
CA ALA A 59 6.70 14.85 12.39
C ALA A 59 8.17 15.25 12.38
N ASN A 60 8.72 15.62 11.21
CA ASN A 60 10.14 16.00 11.06
C ASN A 60 11.14 14.94 11.61
N GLY A 61 10.80 13.66 11.52
CA GLY A 61 11.63 12.56 12.02
C GLY A 61 11.58 12.33 13.54
N GLN A 62 10.76 13.07 14.28
CA GLN A 62 10.49 12.81 15.70
C GLN A 62 9.12 12.16 15.88
N VAL A 63 9.03 11.17 16.79
CA VAL A 63 7.75 10.58 17.19
C VAL A 63 6.92 11.68 17.86
N SER A 64 5.82 12.02 17.20
CA SER A 64 4.83 12.99 17.68
C SER A 64 3.80 12.29 18.57
N LYS A 65 3.44 11.04 18.23
CA LYS A 65 2.44 10.26 18.98
C LYS A 65 2.47 8.76 18.69
#